data_AF-A0AAD8EH42-F1
#
_entry.id   AF-A0AAD8EH42-F1
#
_cell.length_a   1.000
_cell.length_b   1.000
_cell.length_c   1.000
_cell.angle_alpha   90.00
_cell.angle_beta   90.00
_cell.angle_gamma   90.00
#
_symmetry.space_group_name_H-M   'P 1'
#
loop_
_entity.id
_entity.type
_entity.pdbx_description
1 polymer ?
#
loop_
_entity_poly.entity_id
_entity_poly.type
_entity_poly.pdbx_seq_one_letter_code
_entity_poly.pdbx_strand_id
1 'polypeptide(L)'
;MQGQKDEIVRLYFPSFRINRIESPIQLFDGDCGESLTLYDASWPDDSRIIKTFCDTFSRAMEKHDFVSTGNSLFVRFESKTGSYSGSSLYYWAHYDFFNNSRYGDRVPDTSCDEVFSSWRSPSGWFRSPLNTLVYKRSDPTEDVRCLYRFVTDKRLYARVILSIETINFKDL
;
A
#
# COMPACT_ATOMS: atom_id res chain seq x y z
N MET A 1 7.15 9.98 0.10
CA MET A 1 5.99 10.49 -0.65
C MET A 1 4.83 10.72 0.32
N GLN A 2 3.98 11.69 0.03
CA GLN A 2 2.83 12.04 0.87
C GLN A 2 1.62 12.34 -0.03
N GLY A 3 0.56 11.56 0.11
CA GLY A 3 -0.73 11.76 -0.56
C GLY A 3 -1.71 12.56 0.31
N GLN A 4 -2.92 12.76 -0.22
CA GLN A 4 -4.03 13.38 0.46
C GLN A 4 -4.54 12.52 1.63
N LYS A 5 -5.41 13.10 2.45
CA LYS A 5 -6.14 12.34 3.47
C LYS A 5 -6.94 11.22 2.80
N ASP A 6 -6.92 10.04 3.41
CA ASP A 6 -7.61 8.82 2.95
C ASP A 6 -7.08 8.22 1.62
N GLU A 7 -5.97 8.73 1.10
CA GLU A 7 -5.21 8.03 0.06
C GLU A 7 -4.25 7.02 0.67
N ILE A 8 -3.87 6.01 -0.11
CA ILE A 8 -2.75 5.12 0.16
C ILE A 8 -1.73 5.21 -0.97
N VAL A 9 -0.48 4.94 -0.66
CA VAL A 9 0.65 5.00 -1.59
C VAL A 9 1.00 3.59 -2.03
N ARG A 10 1.10 3.39 -3.34
CA ARG A 10 1.74 2.21 -3.93
C ARG A 10 3.09 2.62 -4.48
N LEU A 11 4.12 1.85 -4.19
CA LEU A 11 5.45 1.95 -4.78
C LEU A 11 5.77 0.62 -5.46
N TYR A 12 6.27 0.67 -6.69
CA TYR A 12 6.85 -0.50 -7.33
C TYR A 12 8.07 -0.11 -8.16
N PHE A 13 8.95 -1.08 -8.40
CA PHE A 13 10.15 -0.85 -9.20
C PHE A 13 9.99 -1.50 -10.58
N PRO A 14 9.79 -0.73 -11.68
CA PRO A 14 9.83 -1.29 -13.03
C PRO A 14 11.17 -2.00 -13.36
N SER A 15 12.27 -1.48 -12.81
CA SER A 15 13.62 -2.01 -12.95
C SER A 15 14.34 -1.84 -11.62
N PHE A 16 14.98 -2.90 -11.13
CA PHE A 16 15.75 -2.88 -9.90
C PHE A 16 16.87 -3.91 -9.98
N ARG A 17 18.10 -3.44 -9.83
CA ARG A 17 19.30 -4.26 -9.79
C ARG A 17 20.09 -3.96 -8.53
N ILE A 18 20.63 -5.02 -7.97
CA ILE A 18 21.53 -4.97 -6.82
C ILE A 18 22.81 -5.64 -7.29
N ASN A 19 23.89 -4.87 -7.29
CA ASN A 19 25.23 -5.34 -7.60
C ASN A 19 26.07 -5.33 -6.32
N ARG A 20 27.29 -5.86 -6.39
CA ARG A 20 28.26 -5.63 -5.32
C ARG A 20 28.85 -4.23 -5.45
N ILE A 21 29.25 -3.65 -4.33
CA ILE A 21 29.94 -2.36 -4.32
C ILE A 21 31.31 -2.54 -4.98
N GLU A 22 31.54 -1.79 -6.07
CA GLU A 22 32.84 -1.71 -6.73
C GLU A 22 33.59 -0.46 -6.25
N SER A 23 34.90 -0.58 -6.02
CA SER A 23 35.78 0.53 -5.66
C SER A 23 35.26 1.41 -4.50
N PRO A 24 35.07 0.84 -3.30
CA PRO A 24 34.56 1.58 -2.14
C PRO A 24 35.54 2.68 -1.72
N ILE A 25 35.02 3.86 -1.36
CA ILE A 25 35.83 4.97 -0.84
C ILE A 25 36.29 4.65 0.58
N GLN A 26 35.37 4.15 1.40
CA GLN A 26 35.62 3.67 2.75
C GLN A 26 35.30 2.19 2.85
N LEU A 27 36.23 1.41 3.41
CA LEU A 27 35.99 0.00 3.71
C LEU A 27 34.96 -0.11 4.84
N PHE A 28 33.95 -0.95 4.63
CA PHE A 28 32.91 -1.24 5.61
C PHE A 28 32.89 -2.74 5.87
N ASP A 29 33.02 -3.12 7.15
CA ASP A 29 33.12 -4.51 7.61
C ASP A 29 31.79 -5.07 8.14
N GLY A 30 30.69 -4.33 7.94
CA GLY A 30 29.36 -4.78 8.33
C GLY A 30 28.59 -5.45 7.18
N ASP A 31 27.42 -5.98 7.50
CA ASP A 31 26.66 -6.83 6.58
C ASP A 31 26.06 -6.10 5.38
N CYS A 32 25.78 -4.79 5.50
CA CYS A 32 25.21 -3.94 4.44
C CYS A 32 26.00 -2.65 4.28
N GLY A 33 26.79 -2.57 3.22
CA GLY A 33 27.50 -1.35 2.84
C GLY A 33 26.55 -0.31 2.27
N GLU A 34 25.54 -0.76 1.52
CA GLU A 34 24.47 0.09 1.01
C GLU A 34 23.10 -0.57 1.18
N SER A 35 22.09 0.26 1.45
CA SER A 35 20.73 -0.23 1.66
C SER A 35 19.66 0.73 1.16
N LEU A 36 18.53 0.15 0.77
CA LEU A 36 17.29 0.87 0.45
C LEU A 36 16.19 0.34 1.36
N THR A 37 15.65 1.18 2.24
CA THR A 37 14.57 0.80 3.15
C THR A 37 13.30 1.58 2.85
N LEU A 38 12.19 0.84 2.81
CA LEU A 38 10.83 1.34 2.62
C LEU A 38 10.11 1.32 3.97
N TYR A 39 9.51 2.44 4.34
CA TYR A 39 8.79 2.62 5.60
C TYR A 39 7.34 3.01 5.34
N ASP A 40 6.41 2.41 6.08
CA ASP A 40 4.98 2.75 6.09
C ASP A 40 4.69 3.95 7.01
N ALA A 41 5.40 5.04 6.73
CA ALA A 41 5.38 6.28 7.49
C ALA A 41 5.86 7.45 6.63
N SER A 42 5.72 8.68 7.13
CA SER A 42 6.24 9.89 6.50
C SER A 42 7.72 10.14 6.80
N TRP A 43 8.31 9.35 7.69
CA TRP A 43 9.69 9.47 8.19
C TRP A 43 10.28 8.06 8.43
N PRO A 44 11.60 7.90 8.65
CA PRO A 44 12.23 6.59 8.83
C PRO A 44 11.93 5.99 10.22
N ASP A 45 10.72 5.45 10.39
CA ASP A 45 10.23 4.80 11.59
C ASP A 45 10.51 3.29 11.56
N ASP A 46 11.52 2.84 12.31
CA ASP A 46 11.94 1.43 12.32
C ASP A 46 10.85 0.45 12.79
N SER A 47 9.80 0.93 13.49
CA SER A 47 8.64 0.11 13.86
C SER A 47 7.69 -0.18 12.69
N ARG A 48 7.87 0.51 11.56
CA ARG A 48 7.00 0.47 10.37
C ARG A 48 7.78 0.16 9.09
N ILE A 49 8.79 -0.70 9.17
CA ILE A 49 9.54 -1.13 7.98
C ILE A 49 8.67 -2.07 7.14
N ILE A 50 8.50 -1.72 5.86
CA ILE A 50 7.89 -2.59 4.86
C ILE A 50 8.93 -3.59 4.34
N LYS A 51 10.08 -3.07 3.88
CA LYS A 51 11.16 -3.88 3.32
C LYS A 51 12.49 -3.14 3.32
N THR A 52 13.56 -3.86 3.64
CA THR A 52 14.94 -3.41 3.43
C THR A 52 15.59 -4.26 2.34
N PHE A 53 16.25 -3.59 1.41
CA PHE A 53 17.14 -4.16 0.41
C PHE A 53 18.57 -3.79 0.76
N CYS A 54 19.49 -4.73 0.57
CA CYS A 54 20.90 -4.62 0.91
C CYS A 54 21.76 -5.22 -0.21
N ASP A 55 22.94 -4.65 -0.41
CA ASP A 55 23.86 -4.98 -1.51
C ASP A 55 24.38 -6.43 -1.49
N THR A 56 24.45 -7.05 -0.32
CA THR A 56 25.09 -8.37 -0.13
C THR A 56 24.15 -9.56 -0.28
N PHE A 57 22.96 -9.51 0.31
CA PHE A 57 22.06 -10.68 0.43
C PHE A 57 20.65 -10.47 -0.13
N SER A 58 20.27 -9.25 -0.52
CA SER A 58 18.90 -9.02 -1.01
C SER A 58 18.77 -9.37 -2.49
N ARG A 59 17.64 -10.01 -2.82
CA ARG A 59 17.20 -10.16 -4.20
C ARG A 59 16.39 -8.93 -4.60
N ALA A 60 16.71 -8.34 -5.75
CA ALA A 60 15.91 -7.26 -6.30
C ALA A 60 14.47 -7.73 -6.59
N MET A 61 13.48 -6.90 -6.24
CA MET A 61 12.07 -7.19 -6.40
C MET A 61 11.44 -6.27 -7.45
N GLU A 62 11.65 -6.60 -8.72
CA GLU A 62 11.02 -5.90 -9.83
C GLU A 62 9.52 -6.20 -9.90
N LYS A 63 8.74 -5.20 -10.30
CA LYS A 63 7.29 -5.28 -10.54
C LYS A 63 6.46 -5.75 -9.33
N HIS A 64 7.05 -5.76 -8.14
CA HIS A 64 6.36 -6.03 -6.89
C HIS A 64 5.77 -4.75 -6.31
N ASP A 65 4.54 -4.85 -5.81
CA ASP A 65 3.81 -3.72 -5.27
C ASP A 65 3.98 -3.62 -3.76
N PHE A 66 4.62 -2.55 -3.31
CA PHE A 66 4.67 -2.17 -1.91
C PHE A 66 3.56 -1.16 -1.65
N VAL A 67 2.62 -1.47 -0.76
CA VAL A 67 1.44 -0.64 -0.49
C VAL A 67 1.46 -0.19 0.97
N SER A 68 1.34 1.12 1.20
CA SER A 68 1.26 1.70 2.54
C SER A 68 -0.11 1.47 3.17
N THR A 69 -0.17 1.50 4.50
CA THR A 69 -1.45 1.47 5.24
C THR A 69 -2.05 2.87 5.37
N GLY A 70 -1.21 3.90 5.34
CA GLY A 70 -1.61 5.30 5.39
C GLY A 70 -1.32 6.06 4.10
N ASN A 71 -1.44 7.38 4.17
CA ASN A 71 -1.21 8.28 3.02
C ASN A 71 0.26 8.66 2.80
N SER A 72 1.20 7.93 3.41
CA SER A 72 2.62 8.23 3.29
C SER A 72 3.45 6.97 3.21
N LEU A 73 4.55 7.08 2.49
CA LEU A 73 5.57 6.05 2.38
C LEU A 73 6.93 6.74 2.29
N PHE A 74 7.86 6.37 3.15
CA PHE A 74 9.20 6.95 3.18
C PHE A 74 10.21 5.96 2.60
N VAL A 75 11.13 6.46 1.78
CA VAL A 75 12.18 5.66 1.14
C VAL A 75 13.52 6.24 1.57
N ARG A 76 14.34 5.43 2.25
CA ARG A 76 15.69 5.81 2.66
C ARG A 76 16.71 4.98 1.89
N PHE A 77 17.53 5.64 1.11
CA PHE A 77 18.79 5.06 0.63
C PHE A 77 19.91 5.48 1.59
N GLU A 78 20.72 4.54 2.03
CA GLU A 78 21.85 4.76 2.92
C GLU A 78 23.08 4.06 2.35
N SER A 79 24.19 4.81 2.22
CA SER A 79 25.48 4.29 1.79
C SER A 79 26.53 4.60 2.85
N LYS A 80 27.21 3.56 3.33
CA LYS A 80 28.23 3.64 4.39
C LYS A 80 29.65 3.61 3.82
N THR A 81 29.81 3.12 2.60
CA THR A 81 31.11 3.02 1.93
C THR A 81 31.37 4.20 1.00
N GLY A 82 30.33 4.70 0.32
CA GLY A 82 30.48 5.45 -0.93
C GLY A 82 31.17 4.62 -2.03
N SER A 83 31.13 5.09 -3.28
CA SER A 83 31.83 4.43 -4.40
C SER A 83 32.14 5.41 -5.53
N TYR A 84 33.30 5.23 -6.17
CA TYR A 84 33.65 5.95 -7.40
C TYR A 84 32.93 5.40 -8.65
N SER A 85 32.41 4.18 -8.57
CA SER A 85 31.65 3.50 -9.64
C SER A 85 30.14 3.78 -9.57
N GLY A 86 29.67 4.49 -8.54
CA GLY A 86 28.26 4.73 -8.26
C GLY A 86 27.66 3.76 -7.23
N SER A 87 26.38 3.95 -6.91
CA SER A 87 25.66 3.09 -5.95
C SER A 87 25.52 1.67 -6.49
N SER A 88 25.68 0.68 -5.61
CA SER A 88 25.43 -0.74 -5.87
C SER A 88 23.95 -1.08 -6.07
N LEU A 89 23.04 -0.21 -5.60
CA LEU A 89 21.60 -0.33 -5.81
C LEU A 89 21.16 0.62 -6.93
N TYR A 90 20.81 0.05 -8.09
CA TYR A 90 20.27 0.78 -9.24
C TYR A 90 18.78 0.49 -9.39
N TYR A 91 17.93 1.49 -9.18
CA TYR A 91 16.49 1.31 -9.28
C TYR A 91 15.81 2.48 -9.97
N TRP A 92 14.70 2.15 -10.64
CA TRP A 92 13.71 3.11 -11.08
C TRP A 92 12.42 2.81 -10.32
N ALA A 93 11.84 3.82 -9.67
CA ALA A 93 10.67 3.63 -8.82
C ALA A 93 9.49 4.44 -9.36
N HIS A 94 8.34 3.77 -9.45
CA HIS A 94 7.05 4.41 -9.76
C HIS A 94 6.19 4.40 -8.51
N TYR A 95 5.51 5.51 -8.26
CA TYR A 95 4.55 5.61 -7.17
C TYR A 95 3.24 6.20 -7.65
N ASP A 96 2.16 5.67 -7.08
CA ASP A 96 0.79 6.05 -7.37
C ASP A 96 0.05 6.29 -6.05
N PHE A 97 -0.97 7.15 -6.07
CA PHE A 97 -1.89 7.35 -4.96
C PHE A 97 -3.25 6.75 -5.31
N PHE A 98 -3.82 5.99 -4.38
CA PHE A 98 -5.13 5.38 -4.54
C PHE A 98 -6.07 5.91 -3.46
N ASN A 99 -7.23 6.38 -3.87
CA ASN A 99 -8.28 6.77 -2.95
C ASN A 99 -8.79 5.53 -2.19
N ASN A 100 -8.59 5.51 -0.88
CA ASN A 100 -9.01 4.45 0.03
C ASN A 100 -10.10 4.95 1.00
N SER A 101 -10.78 6.05 0.66
CA SER A 101 -11.94 6.55 1.39
C SER A 101 -13.05 5.50 1.40
N ARG A 102 -13.75 5.46 2.54
CA ARG A 102 -14.86 4.54 2.81
C ARG A 102 -16.01 5.35 3.38
N TYR A 103 -17.23 4.81 3.26
CA TYR A 103 -18.41 5.45 3.82
C TYR A 103 -18.79 4.84 5.16
N GLY A 104 -18.57 3.53 5.32
CA GLY A 104 -18.76 2.79 6.56
C GLY A 104 -17.44 2.55 7.31
N ASP A 105 -17.56 1.82 8.42
CA ASP A 105 -16.44 1.40 9.23
C ASP A 105 -15.72 0.20 8.61
N ARG A 106 -14.39 0.33 8.46
CA ARG A 106 -13.55 -0.75 7.93
C ARG A 106 -13.59 -1.97 8.86
N VAL A 107 -13.81 -3.15 8.28
CA VAL A 107 -13.59 -4.42 8.98
C VAL A 107 -12.10 -4.81 8.85
N PRO A 108 -11.38 -5.05 9.97
CA PRO A 108 -10.01 -5.54 9.95
C PRO A 108 -9.86 -6.82 9.13
N ASP A 109 -8.69 -7.04 8.55
CA ASP A 109 -8.33 -8.27 7.79
C ASP A 109 -9.21 -8.59 6.57
N THR A 110 -10.03 -7.63 6.13
CA THR A 110 -10.80 -7.73 4.89
C THR A 110 -10.27 -6.74 3.85
N SER A 111 -10.45 -7.05 2.57
CA SER A 111 -10.05 -6.14 1.49
C SER A 111 -10.95 -4.89 1.43
N CYS A 112 -12.26 -5.06 1.64
CA CYS A 112 -13.25 -4.03 1.32
C CYS A 112 -14.52 -4.09 2.16
N ASP A 113 -14.59 -4.90 3.21
CA ASP A 113 -15.83 -5.00 4.00
C ASP A 113 -16.04 -3.72 4.82
N GLU A 114 -17.30 -3.31 4.91
CA GLU A 114 -17.72 -2.09 5.59
C GLU A 114 -18.97 -2.32 6.45
N VAL A 115 -18.99 -1.70 7.62
CA VAL A 115 -20.13 -1.71 8.55
C VAL A 115 -20.76 -0.33 8.64
N PHE A 116 -22.06 -0.25 8.40
CA PHE A 116 -22.86 0.97 8.48
C PHE A 116 -23.77 0.86 9.68
N SER A 117 -23.46 1.61 10.73
CA SER A 117 -24.24 1.59 11.96
C SER A 117 -25.21 2.78 12.04
N SER A 118 -26.49 2.50 12.25
CA SER A 118 -27.56 3.52 12.28
C SER A 118 -27.38 4.56 13.39
N TRP A 119 -26.71 4.20 14.48
CA TRP A 119 -26.42 5.12 15.59
C TRP A 119 -25.35 6.15 15.24
N ARG A 120 -24.52 5.87 14.22
CA ARG A 120 -23.47 6.78 13.74
C ARG A 120 -23.97 7.66 12.61
N SER A 121 -24.71 7.06 11.66
CA SER A 121 -25.46 7.79 10.65
C SER A 121 -26.72 7.00 10.26
N PRO A 122 -27.93 7.58 10.34
CA PRO A 122 -29.18 6.88 9.99
C PRO A 122 -29.40 6.73 8.47
N SER A 123 -28.70 7.54 7.66
CA SER A 123 -28.70 7.47 6.20
C SER A 123 -27.31 7.79 5.66
N GLY A 124 -27.05 7.47 4.39
CA GLY A 124 -25.76 7.73 3.77
C GLY A 124 -25.62 7.06 2.42
N TRP A 125 -24.39 7.10 1.91
CA TRP A 125 -24.01 6.50 0.64
C TRP A 125 -23.16 5.27 0.89
N PHE A 126 -23.18 4.33 -0.05
CA PHE A 126 -22.21 3.25 -0.12
C PHE A 126 -21.83 3.04 -1.58
N ARG A 127 -20.63 2.52 -1.82
CA ARG A 127 -20.11 2.28 -3.17
C ARG A 127 -19.14 1.10 -3.15
N SER A 128 -18.93 0.50 -4.33
CA SER A 128 -17.78 -0.37 -4.56
C SER A 128 -16.45 0.33 -4.21
N PRO A 129 -15.39 -0.42 -3.85
CA PRO A 129 -14.12 0.17 -3.45
C PRO A 129 -13.57 1.14 -4.50
N LEU A 130 -13.22 2.35 -4.07
CA LEU A 130 -12.55 3.35 -4.90
C LEU A 130 -11.08 2.98 -5.14
N ASN A 131 -10.49 2.26 -4.19
CA ASN A 131 -9.13 1.77 -4.29
C ASN A 131 -9.05 0.66 -5.33
N THR A 132 -8.55 0.99 -6.52
CA THR A 132 -8.51 0.04 -7.63
C THR A 132 -7.53 -1.12 -7.41
N LEU A 133 -6.61 -1.02 -6.44
CA LEU A 133 -5.75 -2.13 -6.04
C LEU A 133 -6.53 -3.32 -5.49
N VAL A 134 -7.73 -3.10 -4.93
CA VAL A 134 -8.60 -4.18 -4.45
C VAL A 134 -9.00 -5.15 -5.58
N TYR A 135 -9.06 -4.66 -6.82
CA TYR A 135 -9.37 -5.47 -8.00
C TYR A 135 -8.13 -6.10 -8.65
N LYS A 136 -6.92 -5.70 -8.24
CA LYS A 136 -5.68 -6.28 -8.75
C LYS A 136 -5.37 -7.56 -7.96
N ARG A 137 -5.86 -8.70 -8.44
CA ARG A 137 -5.64 -10.00 -7.82
C ARG A 137 -4.35 -10.67 -8.30
N SER A 138 -3.71 -11.41 -7.41
CA SER A 138 -2.54 -12.23 -7.76
C SER A 138 -2.94 -13.42 -8.62
N ASP A 139 -4.12 -13.98 -8.36
CA ASP A 139 -4.75 -15.00 -9.17
C ASP A 139 -5.91 -14.37 -9.97
N PRO A 140 -5.86 -14.35 -11.31
CA PRO A 140 -6.92 -13.79 -12.15
C PRO A 140 -8.25 -14.55 -12.05
N THR A 141 -8.27 -15.74 -11.44
CA THR A 141 -9.48 -16.53 -11.21
C THR A 141 -10.16 -16.23 -9.87
N GLU A 142 -9.52 -15.42 -9.01
CA GLU A 142 -10.08 -15.06 -7.71
C GLU A 142 -10.99 -13.82 -7.82
N ASP A 143 -12.26 -14.00 -7.46
CA ASP A 143 -13.22 -12.89 -7.42
C ASP A 143 -12.98 -11.97 -6.21
N VAL A 144 -13.17 -10.67 -6.43
CA VAL A 144 -13.27 -9.71 -5.32
C VAL A 144 -14.59 -9.92 -4.59
N ARG A 145 -14.52 -10.18 -3.27
CA ARG A 145 -15.69 -10.29 -2.39
C ARG A 145 -15.65 -9.19 -1.35
N CYS A 146 -16.73 -8.41 -1.29
CA CYS A 146 -16.93 -7.34 -0.31
C CYS A 146 -18.28 -7.51 0.37
N LEU A 147 -18.32 -7.44 1.70
CA LEU A 147 -19.53 -7.48 2.51
C LEU A 147 -19.84 -6.09 3.08
N TYR A 148 -21.00 -5.56 2.72
CA TYR A 148 -21.54 -4.31 3.27
C TYR A 148 -22.64 -4.64 4.29
N ARG A 149 -22.40 -4.39 5.59
CA ARG A 149 -23.34 -4.72 6.67
C ARG A 149 -24.05 -3.47 7.17
N PHE A 150 -25.36 -3.41 7.01
CA PHE A 150 -26.20 -2.33 7.57
C PHE A 150 -26.79 -2.80 8.91
N VAL A 151 -26.41 -2.14 10.00
CA VAL A 151 -26.79 -2.51 11.37
C VAL A 151 -27.68 -1.42 11.95
N THR A 152 -28.92 -1.78 12.29
CA THR A 152 -29.89 -0.88 12.89
C THR A 152 -30.27 -1.30 14.31
N ASP A 153 -30.64 -0.35 15.16
CA ASP A 153 -31.29 -0.67 16.44
C ASP A 153 -32.71 -1.15 16.18
N LYS A 154 -32.99 -2.40 16.54
CA LYS A 154 -34.29 -3.06 16.41
C LYS A 154 -35.44 -2.27 17.05
N ARG A 155 -35.15 -1.43 18.05
CA ARG A 155 -36.16 -0.64 18.78
C ARG A 155 -36.56 0.65 18.06
N LEU A 156 -35.68 1.20 17.22
CA LEU A 156 -35.86 2.51 16.58
C LEU A 156 -36.07 2.41 15.07
N TYR A 157 -35.30 1.55 14.41
CA TYR A 157 -35.25 1.44 12.95
C TYR A 157 -35.34 -0.03 12.54
N ALA A 158 -36.54 -0.47 12.17
CA ALA A 158 -36.79 -1.85 11.76
C ALA A 158 -36.55 -2.11 10.26
N ARG A 159 -36.27 -1.06 9.47
CA ARG A 159 -36.18 -1.15 8.02
C ARG A 159 -34.95 -0.42 7.49
N VAL A 160 -34.18 -1.10 6.67
CA VAL A 160 -33.13 -0.52 5.82
C VAL A 160 -33.72 -0.35 4.42
N ILE A 161 -33.56 0.83 3.84
CA ILE A 161 -33.95 1.12 2.45
C ILE A 161 -32.64 1.31 1.67
N LEU A 162 -32.41 0.47 0.66
CA LEU A 162 -31.28 0.59 -0.25
C LEU A 162 -31.79 1.05 -1.60
N SER A 163 -31.26 2.17 -2.08
CA SER A 163 -31.51 2.68 -3.43
C SER A 163 -30.22 2.53 -4.22
N ILE A 164 -30.25 1.74 -5.30
CA ILE A 164 -29.10 1.58 -6.18
C ILE A 164 -29.24 2.55 -7.35
N GLU A 165 -28.39 3.56 -7.38
CA GLU A 165 -28.45 4.60 -8.43
C GLU A 165 -27.75 4.19 -9.72
N THR A 166 -26.60 3.53 -9.60
CA THR A 166 -25.78 3.12 -10.75
C THR A 166 -25.18 1.75 -10.52
N ILE A 167 -25.20 0.93 -11.56
CA ILE A 167 -24.52 -0.36 -11.62
C ILE A 167 -23.76 -0.39 -12.93
N ASN A 168 -22.45 -0.54 -12.86
CA ASN A 168 -21.61 -0.70 -14.04
C ASN A 168 -20.55 -1.76 -13.71
N PHE A 169 -20.70 -2.92 -14.34
CA PHE A 169 -19.69 -3.97 -14.30
C PHE A 169 -18.87 -3.87 -15.58
N LYS A 170 -17.56 -4.09 -15.45
CA LYS A 170 -16.69 -4.15 -16.62
C LYS A 170 -17.09 -5.41 -17.42
N ASP A 171 -17.40 -5.24 -18.71
CA ASP A 171 -17.67 -6.38 -19.59
C ASP A 171 -16.43 -7.29 -19.65
N LEU A 172 -16.67 -8.60 -19.64
CA LEU A 172 -15.64 -9.65 -19.70
C LEU A 172 -14.92 -9.68 -21.06
#